data_AF-A0A671R2Z8-F1
#
_entry.id   AF-A0A671R2Z8-F1
#
_cell.length_a   1.000
_cell.length_b   1.000
_cell.length_c   1.000
_cell.angle_alpha   90.00
_cell.angle_beta   90.00
_cell.angle_gamma   90.00
#
_symmetry.space_group_name_H-M   'P 1'
#
loop_
_entity.id
_entity.type
_entity.pdbx_description
1 polymer ?
#
loop_
_entity_poly.entity_id
_entity_poly.type
_entity_poly.pdbx_seq_one_letter_code
_entity_poly.pdbx_strand_id
1 'polypeptide(L)'
;MADAVSIFMSTGLSEQKAKETLKNEALSSTLKKAIEQARGLLGSAGIEKTAGTLLYNMVTRLKDSNRLSFLTEYIITRKITSELQLSVALDFLKSHPQENLDQLEFEAACGVGVVVTPELIEDAVELIIRKHKDQLLAERYRFNMGILMGEARTALKWADGKIVKNEVDMQVLHLLGPKTEADLEKKPKVYFYCEANTEGKSLMEQLRGEALKFHKPGENYKTEGYVVTPNTITLLKKHLEETGGQVRTRFPPEPNGILHIGHAKAINFNFGFAKANNGICFLRYDDTNPEKEEEKYFTAIREMVEWLGYKPYAVTHASDNFQLLYDLAVDLIRRWDYKPDASGPYVPGFAIWRKAMLHLCHCFLPSWCSTEPLRSRRTQERYDWTSRQKLYFQLHSLNASQRSFQ
;
A
#
# COMPACT_ATOMS: atom_id res chain seq x y z
N MET A 1 5.95 20.73 -32.98
CA MET A 1 5.49 20.35 -31.61
C MET A 1 3.97 20.35 -31.47
N ALA A 2 3.26 21.40 -31.90
CA ALA A 2 1.79 21.45 -31.81
C ALA A 2 1.06 20.33 -32.58
N ASP A 3 1.62 19.93 -33.73
CA ASP A 3 1.05 18.88 -34.59
C ASP A 3 1.12 17.46 -33.98
N ALA A 4 2.14 17.16 -33.17
CA ALA A 4 2.22 15.85 -32.52
C ALA A 4 1.20 15.71 -31.38
N VAL A 5 0.93 16.80 -30.66
CA VAL A 5 -0.06 16.82 -29.58
C VAL A 5 -1.47 16.69 -30.13
N SER A 6 -1.79 17.36 -31.25
CA SER A 6 -3.09 17.21 -31.92
C SER A 6 -3.31 15.78 -32.44
N ILE A 7 -2.27 15.14 -33.01
CA ILE A 7 -2.32 13.73 -33.43
C ILE A 7 -2.63 12.82 -32.24
N PHE A 8 -1.95 12.98 -31.11
CA PHE A 8 -2.20 12.17 -29.91
C PHE A 8 -3.59 12.43 -29.30
N MET A 9 -4.05 13.67 -29.30
CA MET A 9 -5.41 14.00 -28.85
C MET A 9 -6.48 13.40 -29.77
N SER A 10 -6.23 13.33 -31.08
CA SER A 10 -7.14 12.69 -32.04
C SER A 10 -7.35 11.20 -31.76
N THR A 11 -6.39 10.55 -31.10
CA THR A 11 -6.48 9.14 -30.68
C THR A 11 -7.14 8.93 -29.31
N GLY A 12 -7.68 9.99 -28.69
CA GLY A 12 -8.43 9.88 -27.43
C GLY A 12 -7.61 10.14 -26.16
N LEU A 13 -6.35 10.56 -26.27
CA LEU A 13 -5.54 10.96 -25.12
C LEU A 13 -5.94 12.36 -24.61
N SER A 14 -5.87 12.55 -23.28
CA SER A 14 -6.04 13.87 -22.70
C SER A 14 -4.86 14.78 -23.06
N GLU A 15 -5.10 16.09 -23.10
CA GLU A 15 -4.06 17.07 -23.45
C GLU A 15 -2.83 16.96 -22.53
N GLN A 16 -3.06 16.72 -21.23
CA GLN A 16 -1.98 16.53 -20.26
C GLN A 16 -1.15 15.27 -20.58
N LYS A 17 -1.80 14.11 -20.80
CA LYS A 17 -1.11 12.87 -21.15
C LYS A 17 -0.38 12.95 -22.49
N ALA A 18 -0.93 13.67 -23.46
CA ALA A 18 -0.29 13.89 -24.75
C ALA A 18 1.01 14.71 -24.59
N LYS A 19 1.01 15.76 -23.75
CA LYS A 19 2.21 16.55 -23.44
C LYS A 19 3.26 15.74 -22.68
N GLU A 20 2.85 14.90 -21.73
CA GLU A 20 3.75 14.00 -20.99
C GLU A 20 4.37 12.95 -21.91
N THR A 21 3.57 12.34 -22.78
CA THR A 21 4.02 11.34 -23.76
C THR A 21 5.02 11.95 -24.75
N LEU A 22 4.84 13.22 -25.13
CA LEU A 22 5.77 13.93 -26.00
C LEU A 22 7.17 14.11 -25.38
N LYS A 23 7.26 14.21 -24.04
CA LYS A 23 8.56 14.31 -23.35
C LYS A 23 9.40 13.03 -23.47
N ASN A 24 8.76 11.89 -23.72
CA ASN A 24 9.45 10.62 -23.93
C ASN A 24 9.60 10.36 -25.45
N GLU A 25 10.77 10.65 -26.00
CA GLU A 25 11.02 10.56 -27.45
C GLU A 25 10.87 9.14 -28.02
N ALA A 26 11.30 8.11 -27.26
CA ALA A 26 11.18 6.72 -27.67
C ALA A 26 9.70 6.27 -27.72
N LEU A 27 8.92 6.63 -26.71
CA LEU A 27 7.49 6.33 -26.66
C LEU A 27 6.70 7.10 -27.73
N SER A 28 7.00 8.39 -27.88
CA SER A 28 6.37 9.28 -28.86
C SER A 28 6.62 8.83 -30.30
N SER A 29 7.85 8.43 -30.63
CA SER A 29 8.19 7.93 -31.97
C SER A 29 7.51 6.59 -32.29
N THR A 30 7.46 5.67 -31.32
CA THR A 30 6.78 4.37 -31.47
C THR A 30 5.26 4.53 -31.61
N LEU A 31 4.67 5.44 -30.83
CA LEU A 31 3.26 5.75 -30.89
C LEU A 31 2.87 6.38 -32.24
N LYS A 32 3.69 7.30 -32.77
CA LYS A 32 3.49 7.86 -34.11
C LYS A 32 3.51 6.78 -35.19
N LYS A 33 4.49 5.87 -35.15
CA LYS A 33 4.56 4.74 -36.08
C LYS A 33 3.31 3.87 -36.02
N ALA A 34 2.83 3.54 -34.83
CA ALA A 34 1.60 2.77 -34.66
C ALA A 34 0.37 3.50 -35.22
N ILE A 35 0.27 4.83 -35.01
CA ILE A 35 -0.85 5.64 -35.52
C ILE A 35 -0.80 5.75 -37.05
N GLU A 36 0.37 5.94 -37.64
CA GLU A 36 0.55 5.98 -39.10
C GLU A 36 0.16 4.63 -39.73
N GLN A 37 0.57 3.51 -39.14
CA GLN A 37 0.16 2.17 -39.57
C GLN A 37 -1.35 1.98 -39.44
N ALA A 38 -1.95 2.38 -38.31
CA ALA A 38 -3.38 2.33 -38.11
C ALA A 38 -4.16 3.15 -39.16
N ARG A 39 -3.68 4.36 -39.48
CA ARG A 39 -4.27 5.21 -40.53
C ARG A 39 -4.14 4.58 -41.92
N GLY A 40 -3.01 3.94 -42.22
CA GLY A 40 -2.80 3.21 -43.47
C GLY A 40 -3.81 2.08 -43.68
N LEU A 41 -4.19 1.38 -42.62
CA LEU A 41 -5.17 0.28 -42.65
C LEU A 41 -6.63 0.74 -42.69
N LEU A 42 -6.97 1.87 -42.05
CA LEU A 42 -8.33 2.42 -41.99
C LEU A 42 -8.69 3.35 -43.16
N GLY A 43 -7.70 3.85 -43.91
CA GLY A 43 -7.91 4.81 -44.99
C GLY A 43 -8.47 6.14 -44.48
N SER A 44 -9.64 6.56 -45.00
CA SER A 44 -10.32 7.81 -44.61
C SER A 44 -11.13 7.71 -43.31
N ALA A 45 -11.28 6.52 -42.74
CA ALA A 45 -11.96 6.34 -41.46
C ALA A 45 -11.05 6.82 -40.31
N GLY A 46 -11.57 7.73 -39.49
CA GLY A 46 -10.86 8.20 -38.30
C GLY A 46 -10.65 7.08 -37.28
N ILE A 47 -9.55 7.12 -36.54
CA ILE A 47 -9.28 6.19 -35.44
C ILE A 47 -10.29 6.45 -34.32
N GLU A 48 -11.03 5.42 -33.92
CA GLU A 48 -11.94 5.50 -32.78
C GLU A 48 -11.17 5.76 -31.48
N LYS A 49 -11.73 6.57 -30.58
CA LYS A 49 -11.07 6.93 -29.31
C LYS A 49 -10.73 5.71 -28.43
N THR A 50 -11.57 4.68 -28.48
CA THR A 50 -11.37 3.39 -27.79
C THR A 50 -10.15 2.65 -28.34
N ALA A 51 -10.09 2.48 -29.68
CA ALA A 51 -8.96 1.90 -30.37
C ALA A 51 -7.66 2.69 -30.15
N GLY A 52 -7.71 4.02 -30.17
CA GLY A 52 -6.56 4.86 -29.90
C GLY A 52 -6.03 4.75 -28.46
N THR A 53 -6.93 4.56 -27.48
CA THR A 53 -6.53 4.25 -26.10
C THR A 53 -5.84 2.89 -25.99
N LEU A 54 -6.33 1.89 -26.72
CA LEU A 54 -5.69 0.56 -26.78
C LEU A 54 -4.31 0.62 -27.45
N LEU A 55 -4.16 1.38 -28.54
CA LEU A 55 -2.86 1.61 -29.18
C LEU A 55 -1.86 2.26 -28.22
N TYR A 56 -2.30 3.23 -27.42
CA TYR A 56 -1.45 3.84 -26.40
C TYR A 56 -1.03 2.83 -25.31
N ASN A 57 -1.98 2.05 -24.80
CA ASN A 57 -1.72 1.02 -23.79
C ASN A 57 -0.81 -0.10 -24.32
N MET A 58 -0.89 -0.40 -25.61
CA MET A 58 -0.01 -1.34 -26.28
C MET A 58 1.42 -0.79 -26.33
N VAL A 59 1.60 0.41 -26.88
CA VAL A 59 2.92 1.03 -27.09
C VAL A 59 3.66 1.29 -25.77
N THR A 60 2.94 1.60 -24.70
CA THR A 60 3.54 1.78 -23.36
C THR A 60 4.06 0.48 -22.74
N ARG A 61 3.54 -0.69 -23.14
CA ARG A 61 3.86 -1.99 -22.55
C ARG A 61 4.67 -2.90 -23.48
N LEU A 62 4.66 -2.63 -24.78
CA LEU A 62 5.36 -3.42 -25.80
C LEU A 62 6.84 -3.03 -25.86
N LYS A 63 7.72 -4.04 -25.76
CA LYS A 63 9.17 -3.85 -25.91
C LYS A 63 9.68 -4.23 -27.32
N ASP A 64 8.94 -5.10 -28.01
CA ASP A 64 9.34 -5.66 -29.31
C ASP A 64 8.76 -4.85 -30.48
N SER A 65 9.61 -4.07 -31.15
CA SER A 65 9.22 -3.23 -32.28
C SER A 65 8.71 -4.02 -33.50
N ASN A 66 9.17 -5.26 -33.69
CA ASN A 66 8.79 -6.10 -34.84
C ASN A 66 7.32 -6.55 -34.80
N ARG A 67 6.73 -6.61 -33.59
CA ARG A 67 5.35 -7.09 -33.38
C ARG A 67 4.32 -5.97 -33.27
N LEU A 68 4.79 -4.73 -33.38
CA LEU A 68 3.96 -3.53 -33.34
C LEU A 68 2.92 -3.54 -34.47
N SER A 69 3.33 -3.86 -35.69
CA SER A 69 2.45 -3.86 -36.86
C SER A 69 1.37 -4.93 -36.78
N PHE A 70 1.75 -6.13 -36.31
CA PHE A 70 0.81 -7.23 -36.09
C PHE A 70 -0.28 -6.86 -35.08
N LEU A 71 0.07 -6.39 -33.88
CA LEU A 71 -0.95 -6.01 -32.89
C LEU A 71 -1.77 -4.79 -33.31
N THR A 72 -1.17 -3.84 -34.04
CA THR A 72 -1.89 -2.68 -34.58
C THR A 72 -3.01 -3.15 -35.51
N GLU A 73 -2.74 -4.11 -36.40
CA GLU A 73 -3.76 -4.69 -37.27
C GLU A 73 -4.91 -5.33 -36.48
N TYR A 74 -4.61 -6.07 -35.40
CA TYR A 74 -5.63 -6.73 -34.58
C TYR A 74 -6.52 -5.75 -33.78
N ILE A 75 -5.95 -4.63 -33.32
CA ILE A 75 -6.73 -3.58 -32.64
C ILE A 75 -7.63 -2.87 -33.64
N ILE A 76 -7.12 -2.58 -34.84
CA ILE A 76 -7.84 -1.82 -35.87
C ILE A 76 -8.93 -2.65 -36.55
N THR A 77 -8.68 -3.95 -36.78
CA THR A 77 -9.69 -4.91 -37.28
C THR A 77 -10.73 -5.29 -36.22
N ARG A 78 -10.67 -4.69 -35.02
CA ARG A 78 -11.57 -4.95 -33.88
C ARG A 78 -11.56 -6.41 -33.40
N LYS A 79 -10.45 -7.13 -33.62
CA LYS A 79 -10.22 -8.45 -33.01
C LYS A 79 -9.89 -8.34 -31.53
N ILE A 80 -9.14 -7.29 -31.16
CA ILE A 80 -8.84 -6.93 -29.77
C ILE A 80 -9.59 -5.64 -29.43
N THR A 81 -10.62 -5.76 -28.59
CA THR A 81 -11.50 -4.65 -28.21
C THR A 81 -11.40 -4.28 -26.74
N SER A 82 -10.86 -5.16 -25.90
CA SER A 82 -10.74 -4.98 -24.45
C SER A 82 -9.29 -4.87 -24.00
N GLU A 83 -9.06 -4.09 -22.94
CA GLU A 83 -7.75 -3.98 -22.27
C GLU A 83 -7.28 -5.35 -21.73
N LEU A 84 -8.21 -6.21 -21.31
CA LEU A 84 -7.89 -7.56 -20.84
C LEU A 84 -7.40 -8.46 -21.98
N GLN A 85 -7.99 -8.36 -23.16
CA GLN A 85 -7.50 -9.08 -24.35
C GLN A 85 -6.11 -8.58 -24.73
N LEU A 86 -5.89 -7.26 -24.69
CA LEU A 86 -4.57 -6.67 -24.95
C LEU A 86 -3.52 -7.12 -23.92
N SER A 87 -3.87 -7.23 -22.63
CA SER A 87 -2.94 -7.68 -21.61
C SER A 87 -2.52 -9.14 -21.82
N VAL A 88 -3.49 -10.02 -22.11
CA VAL A 88 -3.22 -11.43 -22.42
C VAL A 88 -2.41 -11.57 -23.71
N ALA A 89 -2.72 -10.78 -24.74
CA ALA A 89 -1.95 -10.76 -25.99
C ALA A 89 -0.49 -10.38 -25.75
N LEU A 90 -0.23 -9.32 -24.97
CA LEU A 90 1.13 -8.90 -24.64
C LEU A 90 1.89 -9.96 -23.82
N ASP A 91 1.21 -10.68 -22.91
CA ASP A 91 1.84 -11.72 -22.12
C ASP A 91 2.09 -13.01 -22.93
N PHE A 92 1.22 -13.32 -23.89
CA PHE A 92 1.44 -14.37 -24.88
C PHE A 92 2.68 -14.08 -25.75
N LEU A 93 2.82 -12.83 -26.22
CA LEU A 93 3.98 -12.43 -27.02
C LEU A 93 5.29 -12.51 -26.23
N LYS A 94 5.28 -12.20 -24.93
CA LYS A 94 6.50 -12.35 -24.10
C LYS A 94 6.91 -13.80 -23.90
N SER A 95 5.94 -14.71 -23.80
CA SER A 95 6.20 -16.15 -23.58
C SER A 95 6.64 -16.88 -24.85
N HIS A 96 6.30 -16.35 -26.03
CA HIS A 96 6.68 -16.91 -27.32
C HIS A 96 7.59 -15.95 -28.10
N PRO A 97 8.92 -15.97 -27.89
CA PRO A 97 9.86 -15.07 -28.58
C PRO A 97 10.18 -15.46 -30.03
N GLN A 98 9.68 -16.60 -30.53
CA GLN A 98 9.90 -17.05 -31.91
C GLN A 98 9.19 -16.17 -32.94
N GLU A 99 9.79 -15.92 -34.10
CA GLU A 99 9.22 -15.05 -35.15
C GLU A 99 7.96 -15.63 -35.80
N ASN A 100 7.84 -16.97 -35.85
CA ASN A 100 6.68 -17.66 -36.38
C ASN A 100 5.67 -17.90 -35.26
N LEU A 101 4.69 -17.02 -35.14
CA LEU A 101 3.55 -17.20 -34.24
C LEU A 101 2.49 -18.03 -34.96
N ASP A 102 1.99 -19.09 -34.29
CA ASP A 102 0.76 -19.73 -34.73
C ASP A 102 -0.41 -18.78 -34.47
N GLN A 103 -1.00 -18.29 -35.55
CA GLN A 103 -2.10 -17.34 -35.49
C GLN A 103 -3.32 -17.92 -34.77
N LEU A 104 -3.58 -19.22 -34.91
CA LEU A 104 -4.75 -19.87 -34.31
C LEU A 104 -4.58 -19.99 -32.80
N GLU A 105 -3.39 -20.35 -32.33
CA GLU A 105 -3.08 -20.43 -30.90
C GLU A 105 -3.15 -19.04 -30.25
N PHE A 106 -2.62 -18.02 -30.93
CA PHE A 106 -2.70 -16.64 -30.47
C PHE A 106 -4.15 -16.14 -30.35
N GLU A 107 -4.95 -16.35 -31.39
CA GLU A 107 -6.36 -15.93 -31.41
C GLU A 107 -7.17 -16.64 -30.31
N ALA A 108 -6.96 -17.94 -30.12
CA ALA A 108 -7.60 -18.72 -29.06
C ALA A 108 -7.19 -18.24 -27.65
N ALA A 109 -5.90 -18.01 -27.41
CA ALA A 109 -5.39 -17.56 -26.11
C ALA A 109 -5.90 -16.16 -25.74
N CYS A 110 -6.01 -15.27 -26.73
CA CYS A 110 -6.47 -13.90 -26.55
C CYS A 110 -8.01 -13.76 -26.51
N GLY A 111 -8.75 -14.84 -26.77
CA GLY A 111 -10.21 -14.81 -26.86
C GLY A 111 -10.72 -13.97 -28.02
N VAL A 112 -10.00 -13.97 -29.14
CA VAL A 112 -10.42 -13.27 -30.36
C VAL A 112 -11.66 -13.97 -30.93
N GLY A 113 -12.70 -13.19 -31.22
CA GLY A 113 -13.98 -13.72 -31.71
C GLY A 113 -14.91 -14.27 -30.62
N VAL A 114 -14.48 -14.29 -29.36
CA VAL A 114 -15.36 -14.64 -28.23
C VAL A 114 -16.27 -13.45 -27.93
N VAL A 115 -17.51 -13.53 -28.42
CA VAL A 115 -18.55 -12.56 -28.10
C VAL A 115 -19.35 -13.10 -26.91
N VAL A 116 -19.22 -12.42 -25.77
CA VAL A 116 -20.08 -12.70 -24.60
C VAL A 116 -21.41 -11.98 -24.81
N THR A 117 -22.48 -12.73 -25.03
CA THR A 117 -23.82 -12.16 -25.18
C THR A 117 -24.46 -11.90 -23.81
N PRO A 118 -25.42 -10.97 -23.70
CA PRO A 118 -26.14 -10.71 -22.45
C PRO A 118 -26.82 -11.95 -21.87
N GLU A 119 -27.38 -12.81 -22.71
CA GLU A 119 -28.07 -14.04 -22.29
C GLU A 119 -27.10 -15.01 -21.61
N LEU A 120 -25.87 -15.12 -22.13
CA LEU A 120 -24.83 -15.95 -21.52
C LEU A 120 -24.36 -15.38 -20.17
N ILE A 121 -24.41 -14.05 -20.00
CA ILE A 121 -24.15 -13.39 -18.71
C ILE A 121 -25.28 -13.71 -17.73
N GLU A 122 -26.53 -13.58 -18.18
CA GLU A 122 -27.74 -13.86 -17.39
C GLU A 122 -27.73 -15.31 -16.88
N ASP A 123 -27.53 -16.29 -17.76
CA ASP A 123 -27.48 -17.72 -17.42
C ASP A 123 -26.37 -18.04 -16.41
N ALA A 124 -25.18 -17.46 -16.62
CA ALA A 124 -24.04 -17.69 -15.74
C ALA A 124 -24.26 -17.07 -14.36
N VAL A 125 -24.80 -15.86 -14.30
CA VAL A 125 -25.14 -15.17 -13.05
C VAL A 125 -26.26 -15.92 -12.32
N GLU A 126 -27.27 -16.41 -13.03
CA GLU A 126 -28.37 -17.20 -12.46
C GLU A 126 -27.82 -18.47 -11.81
N LEU A 127 -26.92 -19.18 -12.48
CA LEU A 127 -26.30 -20.40 -11.94
C LEU A 127 -25.51 -20.11 -10.65
N ILE A 128 -24.77 -19.01 -10.62
CA ILE A 128 -23.99 -18.57 -9.45
C ILE A 128 -24.92 -18.16 -8.29
N ILE A 129 -25.99 -17.42 -8.58
CA ILE A 129 -26.98 -17.01 -7.58
C ILE A 129 -27.71 -18.23 -7.03
N ARG A 130 -28.08 -19.19 -7.90
CA ARG A 130 -28.71 -20.46 -7.50
C ARG A 130 -27.81 -21.26 -6.56
N LYS A 131 -26.50 -21.28 -6.81
CA LYS A 131 -25.51 -21.95 -5.95
C LYS A 131 -25.42 -21.33 -4.56
N HIS A 132 -25.59 -20.01 -4.44
CA HIS A 132 -25.52 -19.27 -3.17
C HIS A 132 -26.89 -18.86 -2.61
N LYS A 133 -27.99 -19.42 -3.14
CA LYS A 133 -29.36 -18.95 -2.88
C LYS A 133 -29.74 -18.97 -1.40
N ASP A 134 -29.43 -20.06 -0.69
CA ASP A 134 -29.80 -20.21 0.72
C ASP A 134 -29.06 -19.19 1.61
N GLN A 135 -27.78 -18.93 1.31
CA GLN A 135 -26.98 -17.93 2.02
C GLN A 135 -27.43 -16.51 1.70
N LEU A 136 -27.78 -16.23 0.44
CA LEU A 136 -28.32 -14.95 0.01
C LEU A 136 -29.65 -14.63 0.70
N LEU A 137 -30.55 -15.60 0.84
CA LEU A 137 -31.83 -15.40 1.53
C LEU A 137 -31.66 -15.19 3.04
N ALA A 138 -30.72 -15.91 3.67
CA ALA A 138 -30.45 -15.79 5.11
C ALA A 138 -29.78 -14.46 5.47
N GLU A 139 -28.81 -14.02 4.68
CA GLU A 139 -28.01 -12.82 4.98
C GLU A 139 -28.51 -11.56 4.26
N ARG A 140 -29.40 -11.72 3.26
CA ARG A 140 -29.89 -10.66 2.37
C ARG A 140 -28.73 -9.80 1.84
N TYR A 141 -28.82 -8.49 1.99
CA TYR A 141 -27.79 -7.55 1.52
C TYR A 141 -26.53 -7.51 2.38
N ARG A 142 -26.48 -8.26 3.49
CA ARG A 142 -25.25 -8.44 4.29
C ARG A 142 -24.33 -9.53 3.73
N PHE A 143 -24.80 -10.26 2.71
CA PHE A 143 -23.99 -11.22 1.97
C PHE A 143 -22.87 -10.51 1.21
N ASN A 144 -21.70 -11.17 1.12
CA ASN A 144 -20.56 -10.62 0.38
C ASN A 144 -20.76 -10.80 -1.13
N MET A 145 -21.38 -9.79 -1.76
CA MET A 145 -21.60 -9.74 -3.21
C MET A 145 -20.30 -9.84 -4.04
N GLY A 146 -19.14 -9.58 -3.42
CA GLY A 146 -17.84 -9.78 -4.06
C GLY A 146 -17.56 -11.23 -4.45
N ILE A 147 -18.17 -12.21 -3.75
CA ILE A 147 -18.05 -13.63 -4.09
C ILE A 147 -18.73 -13.92 -5.42
N LEU A 148 -19.96 -13.43 -5.61
CA LEU A 148 -20.71 -13.60 -6.87
C LEU A 148 -19.96 -12.98 -8.04
N MET A 149 -19.45 -11.75 -7.86
CA MET A 149 -18.64 -11.07 -8.87
C MET A 149 -17.32 -11.80 -9.18
N GLY A 150 -16.70 -12.41 -8.16
CA GLY A 150 -15.49 -13.20 -8.33
C GLY A 150 -15.75 -14.45 -9.18
N GLU A 151 -16.75 -15.24 -8.82
CA GLU A 151 -17.14 -16.44 -9.57
C GLU A 151 -17.59 -16.09 -11.00
N ALA A 152 -18.35 -15.00 -11.16
CA ALA A 152 -18.81 -14.54 -12.49
C ALA A 152 -17.64 -14.14 -13.39
N ARG A 153 -16.60 -13.47 -12.84
CA ARG A 153 -15.37 -13.15 -13.60
C ARG A 153 -14.56 -14.37 -13.98
N THR A 154 -14.58 -15.42 -13.16
CA THR A 154 -13.91 -16.69 -13.49
C THR A 154 -14.64 -17.43 -14.59
N ALA A 155 -15.98 -17.48 -14.55
CA ALA A 155 -16.79 -18.11 -15.58
C ALA A 155 -16.75 -17.31 -16.90
N LEU A 156 -16.82 -15.98 -16.81
CA LEU A 156 -16.94 -15.07 -17.94
C LEU A 156 -15.69 -14.19 -18.07
N LYS A 157 -14.56 -14.82 -18.37
CA LYS A 157 -13.25 -14.15 -18.43
C LYS A 157 -13.25 -12.91 -19.35
N TRP A 158 -13.96 -12.95 -20.47
CA TRP A 158 -13.96 -11.91 -21.50
C TRP A 158 -15.12 -10.92 -21.41
N ALA A 159 -16.01 -11.07 -20.43
CA ALA A 159 -17.18 -10.22 -20.29
C ALA A 159 -16.83 -8.83 -19.72
N ASP A 160 -17.62 -7.82 -20.07
CA ASP A 160 -17.52 -6.50 -19.44
C ASP A 160 -17.97 -6.59 -17.99
N GLY A 161 -17.05 -6.32 -17.07
CA GLY A 161 -17.31 -6.36 -15.63
C GLY A 161 -18.40 -5.39 -15.16
N LYS A 162 -18.71 -4.32 -15.91
CA LYS A 162 -19.85 -3.44 -15.60
C LYS A 162 -21.17 -4.11 -15.92
N ILE A 163 -21.27 -4.79 -17.07
CA ILE A 163 -22.48 -5.52 -17.48
C ILE A 163 -22.74 -6.66 -16.50
N VAL A 164 -21.71 -7.46 -16.21
CA VAL A 164 -21.79 -8.54 -15.21
C VAL A 164 -22.25 -8.02 -13.85
N LYS A 165 -21.72 -6.87 -13.40
CA LYS A 165 -22.13 -6.27 -12.13
C LYS A 165 -23.59 -5.85 -12.13
N ASN A 166 -24.03 -5.17 -13.19
CA ASN A 166 -25.41 -4.72 -13.30
C ASN A 166 -26.36 -5.92 -13.28
N GLU A 167 -26.00 -7.01 -13.96
CA GLU A 167 -26.80 -8.24 -13.98
C GLU A 167 -26.88 -8.90 -12.60
N VAL A 168 -25.75 -9.04 -11.90
CA VAL A 168 -25.72 -9.53 -10.52
C VAL A 168 -26.59 -8.66 -9.61
N ASP A 169 -26.46 -7.33 -9.68
CA ASP A 169 -27.23 -6.41 -8.84
C ASP A 169 -28.75 -6.52 -9.14
N MET A 170 -29.14 -6.71 -10.41
CA MET A 170 -30.53 -6.89 -10.84
C MET A 170 -31.12 -8.22 -10.36
N GLN A 171 -30.44 -9.34 -10.57
CA GLN A 171 -30.95 -10.64 -10.13
C GLN A 171 -30.99 -10.77 -8.60
N VAL A 172 -30.01 -10.21 -7.90
CA VAL A 172 -30.02 -10.13 -6.43
C VAL A 172 -31.17 -9.26 -5.94
N LEU A 173 -31.44 -8.13 -6.59
CA LEU A 173 -32.60 -7.29 -6.27
C LEU A 173 -33.93 -8.03 -6.51
N HIS A 174 -34.05 -8.79 -7.60
CA HIS A 174 -35.23 -9.63 -7.85
C HIS A 174 -35.41 -10.72 -6.79
N LEU A 175 -34.31 -11.33 -6.33
CA LEU A 175 -34.35 -12.39 -5.32
C LEU A 175 -34.66 -11.87 -3.91
N LEU A 176 -34.05 -10.75 -3.51
CA LEU A 176 -34.14 -10.23 -2.13
C LEU A 176 -35.22 -9.16 -1.93
N GLY A 177 -35.63 -8.49 -3.00
CA GLY A 177 -36.48 -7.30 -2.95
C GLY A 177 -35.71 -6.04 -2.52
N PRO A 178 -36.37 -4.88 -2.36
CA PRO A 178 -35.71 -3.62 -2.03
C PRO A 178 -34.95 -3.68 -0.70
N LYS A 179 -33.90 -2.86 -0.58
CA LYS A 179 -33.13 -2.70 0.67
C LYS A 179 -34.01 -2.09 1.76
N THR A 180 -34.03 -2.72 2.93
CA THR A 180 -34.76 -2.27 4.12
C THR A 180 -33.81 -1.70 5.18
N GLU A 181 -34.34 -1.03 6.21
CA GLU A 181 -33.52 -0.49 7.30
C GLU A 181 -32.74 -1.57 8.06
N ALA A 182 -33.30 -2.78 8.17
CA ALA A 182 -32.61 -3.94 8.74
C ALA A 182 -31.34 -4.31 7.95
N ASP A 183 -31.32 -4.08 6.63
CA ASP A 183 -30.16 -4.37 5.78
C ASP A 183 -29.01 -3.36 5.96
N LEU A 184 -29.29 -2.18 6.55
CA LEU A 184 -28.31 -1.14 6.85
C LEU A 184 -27.55 -1.39 8.16
N GLU A 185 -28.07 -2.26 9.01
CA GLU A 185 -27.36 -2.71 10.21
C GLU A 185 -26.17 -3.57 9.81
N LYS A 186 -24.98 -3.13 10.21
CA LYS A 186 -23.73 -3.87 10.00
C LYS A 186 -23.86 -5.24 10.65
N LYS A 187 -23.53 -6.28 9.89
CA LYS A 187 -23.47 -7.68 10.36
C LYS A 187 -22.80 -7.73 11.74
N PRO A 188 -23.43 -8.29 12.79
CA PRO A 188 -22.72 -8.58 14.03
C PRO A 188 -21.53 -9.48 13.67
N LYS A 189 -20.35 -9.15 14.18
CA LYS A 189 -19.13 -9.93 13.91
C LYS A 189 -19.32 -11.33 14.48
N VAL A 190 -19.71 -12.28 13.64
CA VAL A 190 -19.65 -13.69 13.96
C VAL A 190 -18.18 -14.08 13.96
N TYR A 191 -17.65 -14.42 15.13
CA TYR A 191 -16.32 -14.99 15.28
C TYR A 191 -16.35 -16.40 14.70
N PHE A 192 -15.91 -16.57 13.47
CA PHE A 192 -15.63 -17.89 12.91
C PHE A 192 -14.36 -18.43 13.58
N TYR A 193 -14.47 -19.54 14.30
CA TYR A 193 -13.36 -20.46 14.44
C TYR A 193 -13.18 -21.13 13.07
N CYS A 194 -12.16 -20.72 12.31
CA CYS A 194 -11.72 -21.51 11.17
C CYS A 194 -10.97 -22.71 11.71
N GLU A 195 -11.48 -23.92 11.48
CA GLU A 195 -10.64 -25.10 11.46
C GLU A 195 -9.59 -24.89 10.36
N ALA A 196 -8.32 -24.89 10.78
CA ALA A 196 -7.21 -24.70 9.89
C ALA A 196 -7.11 -25.91 8.94
N ASN A 197 -7.29 -25.68 7.65
CA ASN A 197 -6.84 -26.61 6.63
C ASN A 197 -5.32 -26.85 6.81
N THR A 198 -5.00 -28.07 7.22
CA THR A 198 -3.65 -28.61 7.39
C THR A 198 -3.00 -28.84 6.03
N GLU A 199 -2.49 -27.78 5.41
CA GLU A 199 -1.48 -27.90 4.34
C GLU A 199 -0.55 -26.66 4.25
N GLY A 200 -0.57 -25.79 5.27
CA GLY A 200 0.37 -24.67 5.44
C GLY A 200 1.27 -24.88 6.65
N LYS A 201 2.56 -24.55 6.50
CA LYS A 201 3.51 -24.46 7.62
C LYS A 201 2.90 -23.68 8.78
N SER A 202 3.09 -24.15 10.01
CA SER A 202 2.51 -23.50 11.19
C SER A 202 2.94 -22.02 11.26
N LEU A 203 2.09 -21.15 11.82
CA LEU A 203 2.41 -19.72 12.00
C LEU A 203 3.77 -19.53 12.69
N MET A 204 4.11 -20.41 13.62
CA MET A 204 5.39 -20.41 14.32
C MET A 204 6.57 -20.72 13.40
N GLU A 205 6.39 -21.62 12.44
CA GLU A 205 7.41 -21.98 11.44
C GLU A 205 7.60 -20.85 10.42
N GLN A 206 6.53 -20.15 10.05
CA GLN A 206 6.60 -18.95 9.20
C GLN A 206 7.31 -17.78 9.89
N LEU A 207 7.20 -17.69 11.22
CA LEU A 207 7.78 -16.62 12.04
C LEU A 207 9.19 -16.92 12.57
N ARG A 208 9.76 -18.10 12.26
CA ARG A 208 11.18 -18.37 12.57
C ARG A 208 12.07 -17.42 11.77
N GLY A 209 13.09 -16.86 12.41
CA GLY A 209 14.02 -15.90 11.81
C GLY A 209 14.84 -16.43 10.61
N GLU A 210 14.78 -17.73 10.34
CA GLU A 210 15.36 -18.33 9.12
C GLU A 210 14.40 -18.24 7.91
N ALA A 211 13.08 -18.26 8.16
CA ALA A 211 12.04 -18.15 7.13
C ALA A 211 11.82 -16.69 6.70
N LEU A 212 11.88 -15.78 7.67
CA LEU A 212 11.91 -14.33 7.46
C LEU A 212 13.36 -13.90 7.59
N LYS A 213 14.06 -13.61 6.50
CA LYS A 213 15.51 -13.28 6.40
C LYS A 213 15.97 -12.11 7.30
N PHE A 214 15.78 -12.21 8.61
CA PHE A 214 16.12 -11.22 9.61
C PHE A 214 17.51 -11.51 10.17
N HIS A 215 18.18 -10.44 10.62
CA HIS A 215 19.47 -10.56 11.29
C HIS A 215 19.35 -11.34 12.61
N LYS A 216 20.44 -11.96 13.04
CA LYS A 216 20.56 -12.48 14.41
C LYS A 216 20.78 -11.32 15.40
N PRO A 217 20.38 -11.45 16.68
CA PRO A 217 20.69 -10.45 17.69
C PRO A 217 22.18 -10.10 17.73
N GLY A 218 22.51 -8.81 17.69
CA GLY A 218 23.89 -8.31 17.61
C GLY A 218 24.48 -8.18 16.20
N GLU A 219 23.78 -8.64 15.16
CA GLU A 219 24.23 -8.55 13.77
C GLU A 219 23.53 -7.43 12.98
N ASN A 220 23.18 -6.34 13.65
CA ASN A 220 22.40 -5.25 13.07
C ASN A 220 23.08 -4.61 11.85
N TYR A 221 24.40 -4.60 11.81
CA TYR A 221 25.19 -4.06 10.70
C TYR A 221 25.02 -4.81 9.36
N LYS A 222 24.39 -5.99 9.35
CA LYS A 222 24.13 -6.76 8.13
C LYS A 222 22.83 -6.39 7.42
N THR A 223 21.94 -5.63 8.05
CA THR A 223 20.68 -5.23 7.42
C THR A 223 20.87 -4.08 6.45
N GLU A 224 20.11 -4.12 5.35
CA GLU A 224 20.11 -3.05 4.35
C GLU A 224 19.79 -1.69 4.99
N GLY A 225 20.62 -0.69 4.70
CA GLY A 225 20.45 0.68 5.22
C GLY A 225 21.02 0.94 6.62
N TYR A 226 21.67 -0.03 7.27
CA TYR A 226 22.32 0.20 8.57
C TYR A 226 23.62 1.02 8.42
N VAL A 227 23.77 2.08 9.21
CA VAL A 227 24.96 2.95 9.19
C VAL A 227 25.96 2.49 10.25
N VAL A 228 27.15 2.07 9.81
CA VAL A 228 28.24 1.69 10.70
C VAL A 228 29.06 2.93 11.05
N THR A 229 29.09 3.26 12.34
CA THR A 229 29.89 4.34 12.93
C THR A 229 31.10 3.75 13.66
N PRO A 230 32.11 4.55 14.02
CA PRO A 230 33.25 4.08 14.80
C PRO A 230 32.85 3.44 16.14
N ASN A 231 31.72 3.84 16.72
CA ASN A 231 31.23 3.35 18.02
C ASN A 231 30.30 2.13 17.88
N THR A 232 29.90 1.74 16.67
CA THR A 232 28.86 0.73 16.44
C THR A 232 29.23 -0.62 17.05
N ILE A 233 30.48 -1.08 16.91
CA ILE A 233 30.91 -2.37 17.46
C ILE A 233 30.88 -2.36 18.99
N THR A 234 31.31 -1.27 19.62
CA THR A 234 31.27 -1.08 21.08
C THR A 234 29.83 -1.08 21.60
N LEU A 235 28.92 -0.39 20.90
CA LEU A 235 27.50 -0.34 21.26
C LEU A 235 26.82 -1.70 21.11
N LEU A 236 27.15 -2.46 20.06
CA LEU A 236 26.64 -3.82 19.87
C LEU A 236 27.16 -4.79 20.94
N LYS A 237 28.42 -4.64 21.35
CA LYS A 237 28.97 -5.42 22.47
C LYS A 237 28.19 -5.16 23.77
N LYS A 238 27.98 -3.88 24.11
CA LYS A 238 27.17 -3.50 25.28
C LYS A 238 25.73 -4.02 25.18
N HIS A 239 25.14 -3.94 24.00
CA HIS A 239 23.80 -4.49 23.74
C HIS A 239 23.74 -6.00 23.98
N LEU A 240 24.75 -6.76 23.52
CA LEU A 240 24.81 -8.21 23.74
C LEU A 240 25.01 -8.56 25.22
N GLU A 241 25.78 -7.77 25.97
CA GLU A 241 25.95 -7.91 27.42
C GLU A 241 24.60 -7.71 28.16
N GLU A 242 23.81 -6.71 27.76
CA GLU A 242 22.50 -6.42 28.38
C GLU A 242 21.38 -7.37 27.96
N THR A 243 21.46 -7.94 26.75
CA THR A 243 20.39 -8.76 26.18
C THR A 243 20.68 -10.25 26.16
N GLY A 244 21.92 -10.66 26.40
CA GLY A 244 22.36 -12.05 26.29
C GLY A 244 22.20 -12.63 24.88
N GLY A 245 22.10 -11.80 23.84
CA GLY A 245 21.80 -12.24 22.48
C GLY A 245 20.35 -12.73 22.28
N GLN A 246 19.44 -12.39 23.20
CA GLN A 246 18.02 -12.74 23.10
C GLN A 246 17.27 -11.79 22.16
N VAL A 247 16.33 -12.32 21.36
CA VAL A 247 15.40 -11.49 20.56
C VAL A 247 14.49 -10.68 21.49
N ARG A 248 14.43 -9.36 21.28
CA ARG A 248 13.55 -8.45 22.04
C ARG A 248 12.69 -7.65 21.09
N THR A 249 11.38 -7.86 21.13
CA THR A 249 10.39 -7.10 20.34
C THR A 249 9.53 -6.22 21.25
N ARG A 250 8.76 -5.32 20.65
CA ARG A 250 7.78 -4.51 21.38
C ARG A 250 6.50 -4.36 20.57
N PHE A 251 5.37 -4.34 21.25
CA PHE A 251 4.11 -3.90 20.71
C PHE A 251 3.74 -2.55 21.36
N PRO A 252 3.76 -1.44 20.60
CA PRO A 252 3.49 -0.12 21.15
C PRO A 252 2.12 0.45 20.75
N PRO A 253 1.03 0.09 21.44
CA PRO A 253 -0.29 0.65 21.18
C PRO A 253 -0.46 2.02 21.85
N GLU A 254 -1.20 2.92 21.18
CA GLU A 254 -1.70 4.15 21.80
C GLU A 254 -2.90 3.82 22.71
N PRO A 255 -2.89 4.23 23.99
CA PRO A 255 -3.98 3.96 24.94
C PRO A 255 -5.24 4.82 24.74
N ASN A 256 -5.47 5.31 23.51
CA ASN A 256 -6.52 6.29 23.18
C ASN A 256 -7.61 5.71 22.25
N GLY A 257 -7.49 4.45 21.83
CA GLY A 257 -8.36 3.88 20.79
C GLY A 257 -8.55 2.37 20.88
N ILE A 258 -9.63 1.88 20.27
CA ILE A 258 -10.00 0.47 20.25
C ILE A 258 -9.16 -0.29 19.22
N LEU A 259 -8.58 -1.42 19.63
CA LEU A 259 -7.88 -2.31 18.71
C LEU A 259 -8.84 -2.88 17.66
N HIS A 260 -8.55 -2.62 16.39
CA HIS A 260 -9.19 -3.28 15.25
C HIS A 260 -8.32 -4.44 14.71
N ILE A 261 -8.85 -5.19 13.74
CA ILE A 261 -8.22 -6.41 13.18
C ILE A 261 -6.79 -6.20 12.62
N GLY A 262 -6.45 -4.97 12.21
CA GLY A 262 -5.09 -4.64 11.78
C GLY A 262 -4.06 -4.82 12.90
N HIS A 263 -4.47 -4.56 14.15
CA HIS A 263 -3.63 -4.80 15.31
C HIS A 263 -3.41 -6.29 15.58
N ALA A 264 -4.32 -7.18 15.16
CA ALA A 264 -4.10 -8.62 15.30
C ALA A 264 -2.87 -9.08 14.51
N LYS A 265 -2.58 -8.47 13.35
CA LYS A 265 -1.34 -8.73 12.60
C LYS A 265 -0.12 -8.24 13.38
N ALA A 266 -0.18 -7.04 13.94
CA ALA A 266 0.92 -6.47 14.71
C ALA A 266 1.20 -7.27 15.99
N ILE A 267 0.17 -7.74 16.70
CA ILE A 267 0.29 -8.57 17.89
C ILE A 267 0.91 -9.92 17.53
N ASN A 268 0.32 -10.64 16.55
CA ASN A 268 0.86 -11.93 16.11
C ASN A 268 2.30 -11.82 15.60
N PHE A 269 2.64 -10.76 14.89
CA PHE A 269 4.00 -10.57 14.40
C PHE A 269 4.98 -10.30 15.54
N ASN A 270 4.73 -9.30 16.41
CA ASN A 270 5.70 -8.94 17.45
C ASN A 270 5.83 -10.01 18.53
N PHE A 271 4.72 -10.50 19.05
CA PHE A 271 4.72 -11.53 20.10
C PHE A 271 5.04 -12.91 19.53
N GLY A 272 4.51 -13.25 18.35
CA GLY A 272 4.78 -14.52 17.69
C GLY A 272 6.24 -14.63 17.24
N PHE A 273 6.85 -13.55 16.72
CA PHE A 273 8.28 -13.55 16.37
C PHE A 273 9.16 -13.74 17.60
N ALA A 274 8.87 -13.07 18.72
CA ALA A 274 9.58 -13.32 19.97
C ALA A 274 9.41 -14.78 20.42
N LYS A 275 8.18 -15.29 20.45
CA LYS A 275 7.89 -16.68 20.86
C LYS A 275 8.57 -17.72 19.95
N ALA A 276 8.63 -17.47 18.64
CA ALA A 276 9.23 -18.38 17.66
C ALA A 276 10.77 -18.40 17.72
N ASN A 277 11.39 -17.35 18.24
CA ASN A 277 12.84 -17.19 18.33
C ASN A 277 13.34 -17.12 19.79
N ASN A 278 12.61 -17.73 20.73
CA ASN A 278 12.95 -17.79 22.17
C ASN A 278 13.26 -16.40 22.80
N GLY A 279 12.61 -15.38 22.28
CA GLY A 279 12.71 -14.00 22.69
C GLY A 279 11.64 -13.55 23.67
N ILE A 280 11.68 -12.25 24.00
CA ILE A 280 10.70 -11.57 24.83
C ILE A 280 10.05 -10.41 24.07
N CYS A 281 8.77 -10.16 24.37
CA CYS A 281 8.04 -9.03 23.80
C CYS A 281 7.51 -8.13 24.92
N PHE A 282 7.81 -6.83 24.81
CA PHE A 282 7.31 -5.80 25.71
C PHE A 282 5.96 -5.26 25.21
N LEU A 283 5.00 -5.10 26.11
CA LEU A 283 3.80 -4.30 25.84
C LEU A 283 4.10 -2.89 26.33
N ARG A 284 4.37 -1.97 25.39
CA ARG A 284 4.80 -0.61 25.73
C ARG A 284 3.72 0.40 25.37
N TYR A 285 2.96 0.89 26.32
CA TYR A 285 1.96 1.93 26.04
C TYR A 285 2.62 3.22 25.55
N ASP A 286 2.10 3.79 24.46
CA ASP A 286 2.55 5.07 23.92
C ASP A 286 1.73 6.23 24.51
N ASP A 287 1.95 6.47 25.81
CA ASP A 287 1.23 7.42 26.68
C ASP A 287 1.86 8.83 26.64
N THR A 288 2.08 9.33 25.42
CA THR A 288 2.69 10.65 25.20
C THR A 288 1.69 11.80 25.32
N ASN A 289 0.39 11.52 25.47
CA ASN A 289 -0.65 12.56 25.45
C ASN A 289 -1.66 12.38 26.60
N PRO A 290 -1.47 13.10 27.73
CA PRO A 290 -2.25 12.90 28.95
C PRO A 290 -3.73 13.30 28.82
N GLU A 291 -4.14 14.04 27.79
CA GLU A 291 -5.54 14.50 27.63
C GLU A 291 -6.47 13.44 27.00
N LYS A 292 -5.92 12.34 26.44
CA LYS A 292 -6.70 11.35 25.65
C LYS A 292 -6.72 9.95 26.26
N GLU A 293 -6.11 9.79 27.41
CA GLU A 293 -5.90 8.50 28.04
C GLU A 293 -7.10 8.11 28.91
N GLU A 294 -7.68 6.94 28.64
CA GLU A 294 -8.74 6.38 29.49
C GLU A 294 -8.34 4.96 29.94
N GLU A 295 -8.48 4.67 31.24
CA GLU A 295 -8.12 3.38 31.85
C GLU A 295 -8.76 2.18 31.12
N LYS A 296 -9.98 2.36 30.60
CA LYS A 296 -10.72 1.33 29.85
C LYS A 296 -9.98 0.83 28.61
N TYR A 297 -9.14 1.66 27.98
CA TYR A 297 -8.37 1.24 26.81
C TYR A 297 -7.13 0.44 27.21
N PHE A 298 -6.49 0.79 28.34
CA PHE A 298 -5.37 0.01 28.87
C PHE A 298 -5.78 -1.42 29.21
N THR A 299 -6.91 -1.59 29.90
CA THR A 299 -7.43 -2.92 30.25
C THR A 299 -7.83 -3.70 29.01
N ALA A 300 -8.59 -3.08 28.09
CA ALA A 300 -9.03 -3.73 26.86
C ALA A 300 -7.85 -4.15 25.96
N ILE A 301 -6.81 -3.33 25.84
CA ILE A 301 -5.62 -3.66 25.04
C ILE A 301 -4.90 -4.88 25.64
N ARG A 302 -4.71 -4.92 26.96
CA ARG A 302 -4.07 -6.05 27.63
C ARG A 302 -4.89 -7.33 27.46
N GLU A 303 -6.20 -7.25 27.69
CA GLU A 303 -7.12 -8.38 27.53
C GLU A 303 -7.10 -8.94 26.10
N MET A 304 -7.03 -8.09 25.08
CA MET A 304 -6.95 -8.54 23.68
C MET A 304 -5.64 -9.26 23.36
N VAL A 305 -4.51 -8.81 23.94
CA VAL A 305 -3.22 -9.49 23.78
C VAL A 305 -3.25 -10.87 24.44
N GLU A 306 -3.81 -10.96 25.65
CA GLU A 306 -3.99 -12.22 26.38
C GLU A 306 -4.98 -13.16 25.70
N TRP A 307 -6.08 -12.61 25.16
CA TRP A 307 -7.09 -13.36 24.40
C TRP A 307 -6.52 -13.99 23.13
N LEU A 308 -5.57 -13.33 22.47
CA LEU A 308 -4.83 -13.89 21.33
C LEU A 308 -3.76 -14.93 21.74
N GLY A 309 -3.65 -15.27 23.02
CA GLY A 309 -2.76 -16.31 23.53
C GLY A 309 -1.31 -15.86 23.76
N TYR A 310 -1.08 -14.54 23.86
CA TYR A 310 0.24 -13.97 24.13
C TYR A 310 0.31 -13.36 25.53
N LYS A 311 1.47 -13.48 26.18
CA LYS A 311 1.73 -12.86 27.47
C LYS A 311 2.90 -11.88 27.33
N PRO A 312 2.74 -10.60 27.70
CA PRO A 312 3.85 -9.67 27.72
C PRO A 312 4.87 -10.05 28.78
N TYR A 313 6.15 -9.88 28.44
CA TYR A 313 7.25 -10.07 29.40
C TYR A 313 7.21 -8.99 30.50
N ALA A 314 7.05 -7.75 30.08
CA ALA A 314 6.83 -6.61 30.96
C ALA A 314 5.91 -5.61 30.25
N VAL A 315 5.12 -4.90 31.06
CA VAL A 315 4.32 -3.76 30.64
C VAL A 315 5.11 -2.51 31.00
N THR A 316 5.39 -1.67 30.01
CA THR A 316 6.15 -0.43 30.20
C THR A 316 5.41 0.74 29.57
N HIS A 317 5.76 1.95 29.98
CA HIS A 317 5.19 3.18 29.45
C HIS A 317 6.26 3.99 28.72
N ALA A 318 5.85 4.79 27.74
CA ALA A 318 6.75 5.76 27.13
C ALA A 318 7.13 6.83 28.17
N SER A 319 6.19 7.20 29.04
CA SER A 319 6.38 8.16 30.14
C SER A 319 7.47 7.77 31.14
N ASP A 320 7.70 6.47 31.40
CA ASP A 320 8.78 5.97 32.26
C ASP A 320 10.16 6.50 31.83
N ASN A 321 10.32 6.82 30.54
CA ASN A 321 11.58 7.26 29.95
C ASN A 321 11.65 8.78 29.67
N PHE A 322 10.70 9.59 30.14
CA PHE A 322 10.68 11.02 29.84
C PHE A 322 11.93 11.76 30.29
N GLN A 323 12.47 11.44 31.47
CA GLN A 323 13.72 12.07 31.92
C GLN A 323 14.89 11.73 30.99
N LEU A 324 15.04 10.45 30.62
CA LEU A 324 16.07 10.01 29.69
C LEU A 324 15.92 10.67 28.31
N LEU A 325 14.68 10.76 27.80
CA LEU A 325 14.39 11.43 26.53
C LEU A 325 14.73 12.93 26.59
N TYR A 326 14.45 13.59 27.72
CA TYR A 326 14.83 14.98 27.94
C TYR A 326 16.35 15.15 27.95
N ASP A 327 17.08 14.31 28.70
CA ASP A 327 18.54 14.38 28.79
C ASP A 327 19.20 14.14 27.42
N LEU A 328 18.71 13.16 26.66
CA LEU A 328 19.14 12.90 25.29
C LEU A 328 18.84 14.08 24.36
N ALA A 329 17.70 14.75 24.51
CA ALA A 329 17.37 15.94 23.73
C ALA A 329 18.31 17.11 24.07
N VAL A 330 18.65 17.31 25.34
CA VAL A 330 19.65 18.31 25.77
C VAL A 330 21.02 17.98 25.20
N ASP A 331 21.45 16.73 25.26
CA ASP A 331 22.72 16.29 24.68
C ASP A 331 22.76 16.43 23.16
N LEU A 332 21.65 16.20 22.47
CA LEU A 332 21.52 16.46 21.05
C LEU A 332 21.76 17.94 20.74
N ILE A 333 21.13 18.84 21.50
CA ILE A 333 21.31 20.29 21.35
C ILE A 333 22.79 20.67 21.59
N ARG A 334 23.44 20.12 22.63
CA ARG A 334 24.86 20.39 22.94
C ARG A 334 25.82 19.92 21.84
N ARG A 335 25.64 18.69 21.33
CA ARG A 335 26.46 18.15 20.23
C ARG A 335 26.28 18.92 18.93
N TRP A 336 25.13 19.58 18.78
CA TRP A 336 24.80 20.40 17.63
C TRP A 336 25.31 21.85 17.77
N ASP A 337 25.43 22.36 19.00
CA ASP A 337 26.05 23.66 19.32
C ASP A 337 27.60 23.60 19.25
N TYR A 338 28.19 22.42 19.51
CA TYR A 338 29.64 22.21 19.39
C TYR A 338 30.03 21.78 17.96
N LYS A 339 30.14 22.74 17.05
CA LYS A 339 30.96 22.62 15.83
C LYS A 339 32.09 23.66 15.85
N PRO A 340 33.33 23.27 16.22
CA PRO A 340 34.49 24.12 16.02
C PRO A 340 35.02 23.98 14.59
N ASP A 341 34.20 24.30 13.58
CA ASP A 341 34.64 24.59 12.21
C ASP A 341 33.61 25.42 11.44
N ALA A 342 33.73 26.74 11.56
CA ALA A 342 32.98 27.70 10.75
C ALA A 342 33.44 27.66 9.28
N SER A 343 33.08 26.61 8.52
CA SER A 343 33.25 26.57 7.06
C SER A 343 32.12 25.87 6.29
N GLY A 344 30.96 25.64 6.94
CA GLY A 344 29.72 25.23 6.27
C GLY A 344 28.71 26.39 6.20
N PRO A 345 27.84 26.45 5.16
CA PRO A 345 26.94 27.57 4.97
C PRO A 345 25.97 27.73 6.14
N TYR A 346 25.92 28.93 6.69
CA TYR A 346 24.98 29.36 7.72
C TYR A 346 23.54 29.22 7.18
N VAL A 347 22.75 28.30 7.74
CA VAL A 347 21.35 28.09 7.32
C VAL A 347 20.45 29.02 8.15
N PRO A 348 19.79 30.04 7.56
CA PRO A 348 18.95 30.96 8.30
C PRO A 348 17.65 30.24 8.70
N GLY A 349 17.53 29.94 10.00
CA GLY A 349 16.41 29.17 10.57
C GLY A 349 16.75 28.54 11.92
N PHE A 350 18.04 28.45 12.26
CA PHE A 350 18.55 27.78 13.45
C PHE A 350 18.10 28.37 14.80
N ALA A 351 18.01 29.69 14.90
CA ALA A 351 17.53 30.35 16.12
C ALA A 351 16.05 29.99 16.44
N ILE A 352 15.27 29.72 15.39
CA ILE A 352 13.86 29.29 15.51
C ILE A 352 13.82 27.84 16.00
N TRP A 353 14.67 26.96 15.47
CA TRP A 353 14.79 25.55 15.88
C TRP A 353 15.28 25.37 17.34
N ARG A 354 16.18 26.23 17.82
CA ARG A 354 16.64 26.22 19.22
C ARG A 354 15.50 26.59 20.17
N LYS A 355 14.75 27.66 19.87
CA LYS A 355 13.53 28.04 20.62
C LYS A 355 12.46 26.95 20.58
N ALA A 356 12.34 26.31 19.44
CA ALA A 356 11.41 25.24 19.14
C ALA A 356 11.64 23.99 19.98
N MET A 357 12.88 23.51 20.03
CA MET A 357 13.24 22.30 20.75
C MET A 357 13.23 22.50 22.27
N LEU A 358 13.62 23.69 22.74
CA LEU A 358 13.43 24.13 24.13
C LEU A 358 11.94 24.19 24.54
N HIS A 359 11.05 24.61 23.63
CA HIS A 359 9.59 24.59 23.87
C HIS A 359 9.01 23.16 23.86
N LEU A 360 9.49 22.27 22.99
CA LEU A 360 9.11 20.85 22.95
C LEU A 360 9.48 20.12 24.25
N CYS A 361 10.69 20.35 24.78
CA CYS A 361 11.09 19.84 26.09
C CYS A 361 10.20 20.37 27.23
N HIS A 362 9.77 21.64 27.16
CA HIS A 362 8.84 22.22 28.13
C HIS A 362 7.39 21.69 28.02
N CYS A 363 6.98 21.19 26.86
CA CYS A 363 5.65 20.58 26.67
C CYS A 363 5.57 19.12 27.15
N PHE A 364 6.69 18.40 27.25
CA PHE A 364 6.74 17.00 27.69
C PHE A 364 6.57 16.80 29.21
N LEU A 365 6.69 17.86 30.02
CA LEU A 365 6.46 17.81 31.48
C LEU A 365 5.46 18.90 31.91
N PRO A 366 4.14 18.68 31.76
CA PRO A 366 3.13 19.64 32.22
C PRO A 366 3.07 19.77 33.75
N SER A 367 3.56 18.80 34.52
CA SER A 367 3.33 18.73 35.97
C SER A 367 4.37 19.45 36.85
N TRP A 368 5.53 19.86 36.30
CA TRP A 368 6.62 20.45 37.11
C TRP A 368 6.77 21.98 37.02
N CYS A 369 6.13 22.63 36.04
CA CYS A 369 6.21 24.09 35.91
C CYS A 369 5.03 24.78 36.62
N SER A 370 5.06 24.80 37.95
CA SER A 370 4.13 25.62 38.77
C SER A 370 4.65 27.02 39.08
N THR A 371 5.81 27.44 38.55
CA THR A 371 6.36 28.78 38.78
C THR A 371 6.68 29.48 37.46
N GLU A 372 6.00 30.63 37.27
CA GLU A 372 6.27 31.73 36.32
C GLU A 372 5.52 31.82 34.95
N PRO A 373 5.26 33.07 34.45
CA PRO A 373 3.93 33.46 33.97
C PRO A 373 3.85 33.52 32.44
N LEU A 374 3.65 32.39 31.76
CA LEU A 374 3.47 32.36 30.29
C LEU A 374 2.25 31.55 29.86
N ARG A 375 1.14 31.67 30.59
CA ARG A 375 -0.12 30.95 30.31
C ARG A 375 -0.92 31.54 29.14
N SER A 376 -0.66 32.78 28.70
CA SER A 376 -1.55 33.51 27.76
C SER A 376 -1.23 33.40 26.26
N ARG A 377 -0.14 32.73 25.84
CA ARG A 377 0.24 32.64 24.40
C ARG A 377 -0.02 31.29 23.71
N ARG A 378 -0.66 30.32 24.38
CA ARG A 378 -0.69 28.90 23.96
C ARG A 378 -1.58 28.55 22.76
N THR A 379 -2.50 29.40 22.33
CA THR A 379 -3.50 29.02 21.30
C THR A 379 -3.10 29.35 19.87
N GLN A 380 -2.25 30.35 19.62
CA GLN A 380 -1.88 30.76 18.26
C GLN A 380 -0.71 29.94 17.68
N GLU A 381 0.24 29.50 18.51
CA GLU A 381 1.47 28.84 18.02
C GLU A 381 1.27 27.36 17.67
N ARG A 382 0.26 26.66 18.22
CA ARG A 382 0.06 25.21 18.01
C ARG A 382 -0.16 24.81 16.53
N TYR A 383 -0.71 25.70 15.71
CA TYR A 383 -1.05 25.42 14.29
C TYR A 383 0.14 25.56 13.32
N ASP A 384 1.15 26.37 13.63
CA ASP A 384 2.29 26.62 12.72
C ASP A 384 3.32 25.46 12.74
N TRP A 385 3.24 24.59 13.75
CA TRP A 385 4.25 23.55 14.00
C TRP A 385 4.05 22.24 13.24
N THR A 386 2.81 21.75 13.11
CA THR A 386 2.47 20.56 12.32
C THR A 386 2.79 20.73 10.82
N SER A 387 2.75 21.98 10.32
CA SER A 387 3.09 22.31 8.94
C SER A 387 4.60 22.25 8.67
N ARG A 388 5.44 22.51 9.68
CA ARG A 388 6.91 22.58 9.53
C ARG A 388 7.60 21.21 9.63
N GLN A 389 7.04 20.25 10.38
CA GLN A 389 7.49 18.85 10.35
C GLN A 389 7.20 18.15 9.01
N LYS A 390 6.06 18.47 8.37
CA LYS A 390 5.72 17.96 7.03
C LYS A 390 6.70 18.47 5.95
N LEU A 391 7.15 19.73 6.07
CA LEU A 391 8.13 20.32 5.15
C LEU A 391 9.50 19.61 5.22
N TYR A 392 9.90 19.14 6.40
CA TYR A 392 11.18 18.44 6.61
C TYR A 392 11.20 17.04 5.97
N PHE A 393 10.10 16.27 6.08
CA PHE A 393 9.98 14.98 5.38
C PHE A 393 9.90 15.14 3.85
N GLN A 394 9.24 16.20 3.35
CA GLN A 394 9.23 16.51 1.92
C GLN A 394 10.61 16.91 1.39
N LEU A 395 11.37 17.74 2.11
CA LEU A 395 12.70 18.19 1.69
C LEU A 395 13.76 17.08 1.72
N HIS A 396 13.69 16.13 2.66
CA HIS A 396 14.57 14.95 2.63
C HIS A 396 14.21 13.93 1.55
N SER A 397 12.92 13.79 1.20
CA SER A 397 12.54 12.97 0.04
C SER A 397 13.10 13.52 -1.29
N LEU A 398 13.23 14.85 -1.39
CA LEU A 398 13.81 15.53 -2.55
C LEU A 398 15.34 15.41 -2.59
N ASN A 399 16.02 15.55 -1.45
CA ASN A 399 17.48 15.41 -1.36
C ASN A 399 17.98 13.96 -1.52
N ALA A 400 17.17 12.96 -1.17
CA ALA A 400 17.50 11.56 -1.45
C ALA A 400 17.50 11.25 -2.95
N SER A 401 16.68 11.95 -3.76
CA SER A 401 16.63 11.77 -5.22
C SER A 401 17.81 12.42 -5.98
N GLN A 402 18.49 13.40 -5.36
CA GLN A 402 19.61 14.11 -5.99
C GLN A 402 20.98 13.48 -5.72
N ARG A 403 21.10 12.52 -4.79
CA ARG A 403 22.36 11.79 -4.52
C ARG A 403 22.53 10.50 -5.32
N SER A 404 21.58 10.17 -6.20
CA SER A 404 21.68 9.08 -7.18
C SER A 404 22.12 9.53 -8.57
N PHE A 405 22.49 10.81 -8.74
CA PHE A 405 23.14 11.35 -9.93
C PHE A 405 24.36 12.18 -9.50
N GLN A 406 25.42 11.48 -9.09
CA GLN A 406 26.81 11.89 -9.25
C GLN A 406 27.73 10.70 -9.05
#